data_AF-A0A1S8ACN6-F1
#
_entry.id   AF-A0A1S8ACN6-F1
#
_cell.length_a   1.000
_cell.length_b   1.000
_cell.length_c   1.000
_cell.angle_alpha   90.00
_cell.angle_beta   90.00
_cell.angle_gamma   90.00
#
_symmetry.space_group_name_H-M   'P 1'
#
loop_
_entity.id
_entity.type
_entity.pdbx_description
1 polymer ?
#
loop_
_entity_poly.entity_id
_entity_poly.type
_entity_poly.pdbx_seq_one_letter_code
_entity_poly.pdbx_strand_id
1 'polypeptide(L)' 'MCGSKRVWVSELIFILLVVKGWWSEGCLEQERSALLQLKHFFNDDHCLQNWVDDENYSDCCQWEGVEC' A
#
# COMPACT_ATOMS: atom_id res chain seq x y z
N MET A 1 -27.70 -11.66 30.85
CA MET A 1 -27.14 -10.74 29.83
C MET A 1 -26.14 -11.49 28.94
N CYS A 2 -26.58 -12.10 27.83
CA CYS A 2 -25.72 -12.86 26.90
C CYS A 2 -25.88 -12.38 25.44
N GLY A 3 -26.20 -11.09 25.26
CA GLY A 3 -26.38 -10.45 23.95
C GLY A 3 -25.28 -9.45 23.63
N SER A 4 -24.88 -8.61 24.61
CA SER A 4 -23.93 -7.52 24.37
C SER A 4 -22.59 -8.00 23.83
N LYS A 5 -21.97 -9.02 24.43
CA LYS A 5 -20.64 -9.53 24.02
C LYS A 5 -20.57 -10.02 22.57
N ARG A 6 -21.68 -10.51 21.99
CA ARG A 6 -21.73 -10.90 20.57
C ARG A 6 -21.82 -9.70 19.64
N VAL A 7 -22.55 -8.66 20.07
CA VAL A 7 -22.64 -7.39 19.35
C VAL A 7 -21.29 -6.68 19.34
N TRP A 8 -20.59 -6.61 20.48
CA TRP A 8 -19.24 -6.02 20.54
C TRP A 8 -18.24 -6.70 19.59
N VAL A 9 -18.33 -8.03 19.46
CA VAL A 9 -17.46 -8.78 18.54
C VAL A 9 -17.81 -8.51 17.08
N SER A 10 -19.11 -8.42 16.72
CA SER A 10 -19.50 -8.11 15.34
C SER A 10 -19.09 -6.70 14.92
N GLU A 11 -19.21 -5.71 15.81
CA GLU A 11 -18.77 -4.34 15.56
C GLU A 11 -17.25 -4.27 15.34
N LEU A 12 -16.47 -4.97 16.17
CA LEU A 12 -15.02 -5.06 16.01
C LEU A 12 -14.61 -5.69 14.67
N ILE A 13 -15.31 -6.73 14.22
CA ILE A 13 -15.06 -7.36 12.93
C ILE A 13 -15.39 -6.40 11.78
N PHE A 14 -16.50 -5.67 11.86
CA PHE A 14 -16.87 -4.68 10.85
C PHE A 14 -15.82 -3.56 10.76
N ILE A 15 -15.35 -3.06 11.90
CA ILE A 15 -14.27 -2.07 11.95
C ILE A 15 -12.99 -2.63 11.32
N LEU A 16 -12.61 -3.88 11.60
CA LEU A 16 -11.44 -4.52 10.99
C LEU A 16 -11.57 -4.66 9.47
N LEU A 17 -12.76 -4.95 8.96
CA LEU A 17 -13.03 -5.05 7.51
C LEU A 17 -12.96 -3.68 6.82
N VAL A 18 -13.53 -2.65 7.44
CA VAL A 18 -13.47 -1.26 6.93
C VAL A 18 -12.04 -0.73 6.98
N VAL A 19 -11.31 -1.01 8.06
CA VAL A 19 -9.89 -0.66 8.16
C VAL A 19 -9.12 -1.39 7.06
N LYS A 20 -9.24 -2.71 6.91
CA LYS A 20 -8.55 -3.44 5.83
C LYS A 20 -8.86 -2.90 4.43
N GLY A 21 -10.12 -2.60 4.12
CA GLY A 21 -10.51 -2.10 2.80
C GLY A 21 -10.04 -0.67 2.50
N TRP A 22 -9.53 0.05 3.51
CA TRP A 22 -8.96 1.39 3.34
C TRP A 22 -7.45 1.37 3.12
N TRP A 23 -6.81 0.23 3.33
CA TRP A 23 -5.40 0.03 3.00
C TRP A 23 -5.40 -0.24 1.51
N SER A 24 -4.90 0.73 0.75
CA SER A 24 -4.84 0.67 -0.70
C SER A 24 -4.08 -0.60 -1.09
N GLU A 25 -4.76 -1.61 -1.64
CA GLU A 25 -4.13 -2.88 -2.05
C GLU A 25 -3.28 -2.73 -3.33
N GLY A 26 -2.74 -1.54 -3.58
CA GLY A 26 -1.94 -1.25 -4.75
C GLY A 26 -1.42 0.18 -4.77
N CYS A 27 -0.42 0.37 -5.61
CA CYS A 27 0.21 1.65 -5.86
C CYS A 27 -0.73 2.63 -6.55
N LEU A 28 -1.02 3.78 -5.94
CA LEU A 28 -1.72 4.87 -6.63
C LEU A 28 -0.78 5.53 -7.64
N GLU A 29 -1.35 6.02 -8.75
CA GLU A 29 -0.58 6.67 -9.82
C GLU A 29 0.23 7.88 -9.30
N GLN A 30 -0.37 8.63 -8.37
CA GLN A 30 0.28 9.76 -7.72
C GLN A 30 1.47 9.32 -6.85
N GLU A 31 1.37 8.18 -6.17
CA GLU A 31 2.44 7.62 -5.34
C GLU A 31 3.58 7.10 -6.22
N ARG A 32 3.24 6.35 -7.28
CA ARG A 32 4.19 5.91 -8.31
C ARG A 32 4.98 7.09 -8.87
N SER A 33 4.29 8.15 -9.30
CA SER A 33 4.91 9.34 -9.88
C SER A 33 5.83 10.06 -8.89
N ALA A 34 5.41 10.19 -7.63
CA ALA A 34 6.23 10.81 -6.59
C ALA A 34 7.50 10.00 -6.28
N LEU A 35 7.39 8.66 -6.22
CA LEU A 35 8.51 7.76 -6.01
C LEU A 35 9.50 7.80 -7.19
N LEU A 36 9.02 7.80 -8.45
CA LEU A 36 9.91 7.94 -9.61
C LEU A 36 10.64 9.29 -9.65
N GLN A 37 9.97 10.38 -9.24
CA GLN A 37 10.65 11.67 -9.07
C GLN A 37 11.70 11.59 -7.97
N LEU A 38 11.40 10.93 -6.86
CA LEU A 38 12.33 10.75 -5.74
C LEU A 38 13.55 9.91 -6.15
N LYS A 39 13.38 8.89 -6.99
CA LYS A 39 14.46 8.07 -7.55
C LYS A 39 15.57 8.92 -8.16
N HIS A 40 15.24 9.99 -8.89
CA HIS A 40 16.24 10.87 -9.50
C HIS A 40 17.14 11.60 -8.50
N PHE A 41 16.71 11.76 -7.25
CA PHE A 41 17.53 12.38 -6.20
C PHE A 41 18.49 11.39 -5.53
N PHE A 42 18.19 10.09 -5.61
CA PHE A 42 19.05 9.04 -5.10
C PHE A 42 19.98 8.57 -6.23
N ASN A 43 21.22 9.08 -6.19
CA ASN A 43 22.21 8.89 -7.24
C ASN A 43 22.69 7.42 -7.30
N ASP A 44 22.18 6.64 -8.26
CA ASP A 44 22.55 5.25 -8.56
C ASP A 44 22.57 4.31 -7.35
N ASP A 45 21.54 4.43 -6.49
CA ASP A 45 21.35 3.43 -5.45
C ASP A 45 20.91 2.11 -6.10
N HIS A 46 21.73 1.07 -5.95
CA HIS A 46 21.45 -0.24 -6.53
C HIS A 46 20.11 -0.80 -6.01
N CYS A 47 19.69 -0.35 -4.83
CA CYS A 47 18.41 -0.67 -4.19
C CYS A 47 17.17 -0.08 -4.90
N LEU A 48 17.34 0.86 -5.84
CA LEU A 48 16.22 1.50 -6.57
C LEU A 48 16.15 1.04 -8.03
N GLN A 49 16.90 0.02 -8.43
CA GLN A 49 16.93 -0.47 -9.81
C GLN A 49 15.56 -1.02 -10.26
N ASN A 50 14.80 -1.61 -9.35
CA ASN A 50 13.48 -2.18 -9.66
C ASN A 50 12.34 -1.15 -9.69
N TRP A 51 12.62 0.13 -9.42
CA TRP A 51 11.67 1.22 -9.57
C TRP A 51 11.57 1.57 -11.06
N VAL A 52 10.75 0.84 -11.82
CA VAL A 52 10.70 0.93 -13.28
C VAL A 52 9.41 1.62 -13.73
N ASP A 53 9.54 2.50 -14.72
CA ASP A 53 8.38 3.07 -15.41
C ASP A 53 8.10 2.28 -16.69
N ASP A 54 7.45 1.12 -16.56
CA ASP A 54 7.10 0.25 -17.69
C ASP A 54 5.69 0.53 -18.23
N GLU A 55 5.46 0.17 -19.50
CA GLU A 55 4.15 0.31 -20.18
C GLU A 55 3.02 -0.50 -19.50
N ASN A 56 3.38 -1.47 -18.65
CA ASN A 56 2.45 -2.36 -17.97
C ASN A 56 2.05 -1.87 -16.57
N TYR A 57 2.42 -0.64 -16.18
CA TYR A 57 2.03 -0.09 -14.89
C TYR A 57 2.45 -1.02 -13.74
N SER A 58 3.74 -1.36 -13.65
CA SER A 58 4.28 -2.15 -12.54
C SER A 58 3.81 -1.63 -11.18
N ASP A 59 3.19 -2.48 -10.38
CA ASP A 59 2.74 -2.11 -9.05
C ASP A 59 3.93 -1.70 -8.17
N CYS A 60 3.97 -0.44 -7.70
CA CYS A 60 5.11 0.04 -6.92
C CYS A 60 5.26 -0.68 -5.57
N CYS A 61 4.23 -1.41 -5.11
CA CYS A 61 4.35 -2.31 -3.96
C CYS A 61 5.35 -3.46 -4.20
N GLN A 62 5.71 -3.72 -5.46
CA GLN A 62 6.75 -4.70 -5.83
C GLN A 62 8.15 -4.09 -5.85
N TRP A 63 8.26 -2.78 -5.67
CA TRP A 63 9.54 -2.09 -5.66
C TRP A 63 10.28 -2.34 -4.34
N GLU A 64 11.59 -2.45 -4.42
CA GLU A 64 12.45 -2.75 -3.28
C GLU A 64 12.44 -1.54 -2.36
N GLY A 65 12.09 -1.78 -1.09
CA GLY A 65 11.95 -0.72 -0.09
C GLY A 65 10.61 0.03 -0.09
N VAL A 66 9.64 -0.35 -0.92
CA VAL A 66 8.27 0.17 -0.89
C VAL A 66 7.36 -0.84 -0.20
N GLU A 67 6.58 -0.38 0.78
CA GLU A 67 5.58 -1.20 1.49
C GLU A 67 4.20 -0.58 1.31
N CYS A 68 3.26 -1.43 0.92
CA CYS A 68 1.82 -1.23 0.90
C CYS A 68 1.24 -2.26 1.90
#